data_AF-A0A183CD52-F1
#
_entry.id   AF-A0A183CD52-F1
#
_cell.length_a   1.000
_cell.length_b   1.000
_cell.length_c   1.000
_cell.angle_alpha   90.00
_cell.angle_beta   90.00
_cell.angle_gamma   90.00
#
_symmetry.space_group_name_H-M   'P 1'
#
loop_
_entity.id
_entity.type
_entity.pdbx_description
1 polymer ?
#
loop_
_entity_poly.entity_id
_entity_poly.type
_entity_poly.pdbx_seq_one_letter_code
_entity_poly.pdbx_strand_id
1 'polypeptide(L)'
;MNCDNAKFIFFFFIIFLCANFAVCNELEDYVEKSVNSETKLHKLADFAIDWAHNNGLILRTKQFLNKSDVAEFAPVSLLPSPFPRHAFEKAVAVHEANAREMEARRTIELSNAIKAPSLAIAISSSKKIQQLLTTPGTLERFFPSATEADKVAAIRETFTGLWGLEKSDDQTERRIKDAIENPANYVLKSNGECGGNNFYDEALAEKLRTMPQAERASHILMQKLIPMATKNYFLRPFHEPKLNVVVGELGVNGTLLGNLHDQSVQHNVQSGHLLRTKLREANEGGISVGTGVGDSPYLF
;
A
#
# COMPACT_ATOMS: atom_id res chain seq x y z
N MET A 1 -22.35 -10.76 -36.46
CA MET A 1 -21.00 -10.81 -35.85
C MET A 1 -20.82 -9.49 -35.11
N ASN A 2 -21.29 -9.44 -33.86
CA ASN A 2 -21.18 -8.24 -33.02
C ASN A 2 -19.98 -8.43 -32.09
N CYS A 3 -18.98 -7.58 -32.26
CA CYS A 3 -17.87 -7.41 -31.33
C CYS A 3 -18.35 -6.55 -30.15
N ASP A 4 -19.17 -7.12 -29.27
CA ASP A 4 -19.52 -6.50 -27.99
C ASP A 4 -18.78 -7.21 -26.86
N ASN A 5 -18.06 -6.42 -26.04
CA ASN A 5 -17.53 -6.77 -24.72
C ASN A 5 -16.24 -7.59 -24.62
N ALA A 6 -15.18 -7.21 -25.32
CA ALA A 6 -13.82 -7.57 -24.92
C ALA A 6 -13.23 -6.44 -24.06
N LYS A 7 -13.02 -6.68 -22.76
CA LYS A 7 -12.42 -5.73 -21.82
C LYS A 7 -10.99 -6.17 -21.49
N PHE A 8 -10.01 -5.43 -21.99
CA PHE A 8 -8.58 -5.68 -21.82
C PHE A 8 -7.99 -4.82 -20.68
N ILE A 9 -6.88 -5.30 -20.08
CA ILE A 9 -6.21 -4.72 -18.90
C ILE A 9 -4.85 -4.16 -19.33
N PHE A 10 -4.57 -2.89 -19.04
CA PHE A 10 -3.21 -2.33 -18.96
C PHE A 10 -3.16 -1.21 -17.92
N PHE A 11 -2.08 -1.20 -17.13
CA PHE A 11 -1.76 -0.15 -16.16
C PHE A 11 -0.89 0.93 -16.80
N PHE A 12 -1.28 2.20 -16.66
CA PHE A 12 -0.43 3.38 -16.47
C PHE A 12 -1.36 4.60 -16.30
N PHE A 13 -1.25 5.35 -15.20
CA PHE A 13 -1.88 6.68 -15.11
C PHE A 13 -0.81 7.75 -15.26
N ILE A 14 -0.89 8.52 -16.36
CA ILE A 14 -0.34 9.87 -16.45
C ILE A 14 -1.54 10.77 -16.74
N ILE A 15 -1.90 11.63 -15.79
CA ILE A 15 -2.88 12.69 -16.03
C ILE A 15 -2.12 13.83 -16.72
N PHE A 16 -2.33 14.01 -18.03
CA PHE A 16 -1.92 15.22 -18.73
C PHE A 16 -2.97 16.30 -18.52
N LEU A 17 -2.68 17.29 -17.67
CA LEU A 17 -3.41 18.56 -17.64
C LEU A 17 -2.78 19.52 -18.66
N CYS A 18 -3.40 19.68 -19.82
CA CYS A 18 -3.14 20.83 -20.70
C CYS A 18 -4.17 21.92 -20.39
N ALA A 19 -3.72 23.08 -19.94
CA ALA A 19 -4.55 24.26 -19.77
C ALA A 19 -3.86 25.46 -20.40
N ASN A 20 -4.64 26.25 -21.16
CA ASN A 20 -4.18 27.50 -21.76
C ASN A 20 -4.08 28.56 -20.66
N PHE A 21 -2.88 29.08 -20.43
CA PHE A 21 -2.65 30.16 -19.48
C PHE A 21 -2.01 31.37 -20.16
N ALA A 22 -2.48 32.56 -19.81
CA ALA A 22 -1.85 33.82 -20.23
C ALA A 22 -0.50 33.99 -19.54
N VAL A 23 0.51 34.42 -20.30
CA VAL A 23 1.89 34.65 -19.81
C VAL A 23 1.90 35.87 -18.91
N CYS A 24 2.55 35.75 -17.75
CA CYS A 24 2.71 36.82 -16.77
C CYS A 24 4.05 37.55 -16.99
N ASN A 25 4.06 38.88 -16.99
CA ASN A 25 5.25 39.69 -17.31
C ASN A 25 6.43 39.48 -16.33
N GLU A 26 6.21 38.95 -15.12
CA GLU A 26 7.27 38.65 -14.14
C GLU A 26 8.14 37.43 -14.51
N LEU A 27 7.73 36.64 -15.52
CA LEU A 27 8.46 35.47 -16.00
C LEU A 27 9.50 35.79 -17.08
N GLU A 28 9.56 37.05 -17.51
CA GLU A 28 10.60 37.52 -18.43
C GLU A 28 11.98 37.39 -17.77
N ASP A 29 12.85 36.65 -18.47
CA ASP A 29 14.26 36.44 -18.15
C ASP A 29 14.56 35.68 -16.84
N TYR A 30 13.64 34.87 -16.31
CA TYR A 30 13.87 34.13 -15.05
C TYR A 30 15.04 33.15 -15.15
N VAL A 31 15.28 32.60 -16.34
CA VAL A 31 16.38 31.68 -16.62
C VAL A 31 17.71 32.43 -16.54
N GLU A 32 17.84 33.56 -17.26
CA GLU A 32 19.05 34.40 -17.24
C GLU A 32 19.33 34.97 -15.85
N LYS A 33 18.29 35.30 -15.07
CA LYS A 33 18.43 35.74 -13.66
C LYS A 33 18.90 34.60 -12.75
N SER A 34 18.43 33.38 -12.98
CA SER A 34 18.76 32.20 -12.16
C SER A 34 20.15 31.65 -12.49
N VAL A 35 20.52 31.66 -13.77
CA VAL A 35 21.78 31.16 -14.30
C VAL A 35 22.48 32.29 -15.06
N ASN A 36 23.22 33.10 -14.31
CA ASN A 36 23.86 34.32 -14.81
C ASN A 36 25.34 34.14 -15.20
N SER A 37 25.87 32.91 -15.14
CA SER A 37 27.21 32.56 -15.61
C SER A 37 27.33 31.06 -15.91
N GLU A 38 28.25 30.71 -16.80
CA GLU A 38 28.56 29.33 -17.17
C GLU A 38 29.08 28.52 -15.97
N THR A 39 29.89 29.14 -15.11
CA THR A 39 30.35 28.50 -13.87
C THR A 39 29.20 28.14 -12.93
N LYS A 40 28.17 28.99 -12.84
CA LYS A 40 26.98 28.72 -12.02
C LYS A 40 26.12 27.62 -12.65
N LEU A 41 25.99 27.60 -13.98
CA LEU A 41 25.30 26.55 -14.72
C LEU A 41 25.89 25.17 -14.42
N HIS A 42 27.20 25.02 -14.55
CA HIS A 42 27.88 23.74 -14.29
C HIS A 42 27.71 23.28 -12.85
N LYS A 43 27.87 24.17 -11.87
CA LYS A 43 27.66 23.83 -10.46
C LYS A 43 26.23 23.37 -10.16
N LEU A 44 25.23 24.01 -10.76
CA LEU A 44 23.83 23.62 -10.59
C LEU A 44 23.55 22.29 -11.29
N ALA A 45 24.14 22.05 -12.46
CA ALA A 45 23.99 20.78 -13.17
C ALA A 45 24.60 19.62 -12.39
N ASP A 46 25.82 19.77 -11.88
CA ASP A 46 26.48 18.78 -11.03
C ASP A 46 25.64 18.50 -9.78
N PHE A 47 25.15 19.56 -9.12
CA PHE A 47 24.27 19.42 -7.96
C PHE A 47 22.97 18.68 -8.31
N ALA A 48 22.33 18.98 -9.45
CA ALA A 48 21.10 18.33 -9.87
C ALA A 48 21.32 16.84 -10.19
N ILE A 49 22.46 16.51 -10.80
CA ILE A 49 22.88 15.13 -11.08
C ILE A 49 23.12 14.39 -9.76
N ASP A 50 23.90 14.95 -8.84
CA ASP A 50 24.15 14.35 -7.53
C ASP A 50 22.85 14.18 -6.75
N TRP A 51 21.97 15.18 -6.77
CA TRP A 51 20.67 15.11 -6.11
C TRP A 51 19.79 14.00 -6.71
N ALA A 52 19.75 13.88 -8.03
CA ALA A 52 18.99 12.83 -8.72
C ALA A 52 19.47 11.42 -8.33
N HIS A 53 20.79 11.21 -8.27
CA HIS A 53 21.34 9.93 -7.81
C HIS A 53 20.99 9.65 -6.34
N ASN A 54 21.12 10.64 -5.47
CA ASN A 54 20.84 10.48 -4.04
C ASN A 54 19.36 10.24 -3.72
N ASN A 55 18.44 10.73 -4.57
CA ASN A 55 16.99 10.61 -4.37
C ASN A 55 16.35 9.54 -5.26
N GLY A 56 17.15 8.65 -5.87
CA GLY A 56 16.66 7.50 -6.64
C GLY A 56 15.97 7.88 -7.96
N LEU A 57 16.22 9.08 -8.47
CA LEU A 57 15.73 9.53 -9.77
C LEU A 57 16.68 9.01 -10.87
N ILE A 58 16.70 7.69 -11.01
CA ILE A 58 17.60 6.94 -11.89
C ILE A 58 16.81 6.07 -12.87
N LEU A 59 17.32 5.95 -14.09
CA LEU A 59 16.77 5.14 -15.17
C LEU A 59 17.80 4.12 -15.64
N ARG A 60 17.31 3.01 -16.19
CA ARG A 60 18.17 2.03 -16.85
C ARG A 60 18.63 2.59 -18.19
N THR A 61 19.93 2.55 -18.41
CA THR A 61 20.54 3.02 -19.66
C THR A 61 20.33 2.03 -20.81
N LYS A 62 20.14 2.56 -22.03
CA LYS A 62 19.96 1.75 -23.25
C LYS A 62 21.22 1.01 -23.69
N GLN A 63 22.40 1.45 -23.24
CA GLN A 63 23.70 0.87 -23.64
C GLN A 63 24.02 -0.41 -22.86
N PHE A 64 23.47 -0.56 -21.66
CA PHE A 64 23.79 -1.67 -20.74
C PHE A 64 22.52 -2.38 -20.23
N LEU A 65 21.61 -2.74 -21.14
CA LEU A 65 20.30 -3.32 -20.80
C LEU A 65 20.35 -4.60 -19.94
N ASN A 66 21.47 -5.35 -20.02
CA ASN A 66 21.66 -6.61 -19.30
C ASN A 66 22.44 -6.46 -17.98
N LYS A 67 22.82 -5.23 -17.60
CA LYS A 67 23.51 -4.93 -16.35
C LYS A 67 22.59 -4.14 -15.43
N SER A 68 22.34 -4.69 -14.24
CA SER A 68 21.42 -4.06 -13.26
C SER A 68 22.13 -3.10 -12.31
N ASP A 69 23.46 -3.08 -12.33
CA ASP A 69 24.37 -2.24 -11.55
C ASP A 69 24.75 -0.94 -12.27
N VAL A 70 24.25 -0.72 -13.50
CA VAL A 70 24.52 0.48 -14.30
C VAL A 70 23.21 1.23 -14.56
N ALA A 71 23.14 2.47 -14.10
CA ALA A 71 22.00 3.36 -14.29
C ALA A 71 22.50 4.79 -14.61
N GLU A 72 21.64 5.58 -15.23
CA GLU A 72 21.84 7.01 -15.48
C GLU A 72 20.77 7.82 -14.72
N PHE A 73 21.03 9.08 -14.41
CA PHE A 73 20.00 9.92 -13.82
C PHE A 73 18.84 10.09 -14.81
N ALA A 74 17.60 10.12 -14.31
CA ALA A 74 16.46 10.43 -15.17
C ALA A 74 16.61 11.87 -15.68
N PRO A 75 16.36 12.15 -16.97
CA PRO A 75 16.43 13.51 -17.48
C PRO A 75 15.54 14.47 -16.65
N VAL A 76 16.15 15.56 -16.17
CA VAL A 76 15.47 16.60 -15.38
C VAL A 76 15.64 17.97 -16.01
N SER A 77 14.65 18.83 -15.83
CA SER A 77 14.82 20.27 -16.06
C SER A 77 15.65 20.86 -14.93
N LEU A 78 16.70 21.61 -15.28
CA LEU A 78 17.61 22.18 -14.27
C LEU A 78 16.95 23.28 -13.42
N LEU A 79 16.01 24.02 -14.01
CA LEU A 79 15.22 25.03 -13.32
C LEU A 79 13.75 24.62 -13.29
N PRO A 80 13.02 24.93 -12.21
CA PRO A 80 11.58 24.71 -12.14
C PRO A 80 10.88 25.43 -13.30
N SER A 81 10.00 24.72 -14.00
CA SER A 81 9.13 25.38 -14.97
C SER A 81 8.12 26.27 -14.24
N PRO A 82 7.92 27.52 -14.69
CA PRO A 82 6.88 28.38 -14.15
C PRO A 82 5.52 27.69 -14.25
N PHE A 83 4.79 27.67 -13.14
CA PHE A 83 3.44 27.11 -13.10
C PHE A 83 2.56 28.01 -12.23
N PRO A 84 1.31 28.31 -12.63
CA PRO A 84 0.45 29.21 -11.87
C PRO A 84 0.21 28.67 -10.45
N ARG A 85 0.61 29.44 -9.44
CA ARG A 85 0.49 29.08 -8.01
C ARG A 85 -0.91 28.61 -7.65
N HIS A 86 -1.95 29.36 -8.05
CA HIS A 86 -3.34 29.00 -7.76
C HIS A 86 -3.75 27.64 -8.37
N ALA A 87 -3.19 27.27 -9.52
CA ALA A 87 -3.45 25.99 -10.17
C ALA A 87 -2.68 24.85 -9.48
N PHE A 88 -1.44 25.11 -9.06
CA PHE A 88 -0.64 24.17 -8.26
C PHE A 88 -1.29 23.92 -6.90
N GLU A 89 -1.64 24.98 -6.18
CA GLU A 89 -2.30 24.89 -4.87
C GLU A 89 -3.67 24.21 -5.00
N LYS A 90 -4.42 24.45 -6.07
CA LYS A 90 -5.64 23.70 -6.37
C LYS A 90 -5.38 22.22 -6.65
N ALA A 91 -4.28 21.88 -7.35
CA ALA A 91 -3.90 20.49 -7.61
C ALA A 91 -3.43 19.78 -6.33
N VAL A 92 -2.68 20.47 -5.47
CA VAL A 92 -2.22 19.97 -4.15
C VAL A 92 -3.39 19.83 -3.18
N ALA A 93 -4.30 20.82 -3.12
CA ALA A 93 -5.48 20.81 -2.25
C ALA A 93 -6.54 19.76 -2.67
N VAL A 94 -6.44 19.18 -3.86
CA VAL A 94 -7.26 18.02 -4.24
C VAL A 94 -6.88 16.79 -3.42
N HIS A 95 -5.67 16.69 -2.84
CA HIS A 95 -5.14 15.50 -2.17
C HIS A 95 -5.69 15.20 -0.74
N GLU A 96 -6.69 15.96 -0.27
CA GLU A 96 -7.52 15.58 0.88
C GLU A 96 -8.88 15.08 0.35
N ALA A 97 -9.43 14.00 0.94
CA ALA A 97 -10.71 13.38 0.59
C ALA A 97 -11.91 14.33 0.76
N ASN A 98 -12.00 15.29 -0.16
CA ASN A 98 -13.03 16.30 -0.23
C ASN A 98 -14.13 15.84 -1.20
N ALA A 99 -15.26 16.55 -1.21
CA ALA A 99 -16.44 16.18 -1.99
C ALA A 99 -16.14 15.93 -3.49
N ARG A 100 -15.08 16.53 -4.06
CA ARG A 100 -14.69 16.31 -5.45
C ARG A 100 -14.02 14.97 -5.67
N GLU A 101 -13.17 14.50 -4.75
CA GLU A 101 -12.57 13.17 -4.84
C GLU A 101 -13.63 12.08 -4.68
N MET A 102 -14.58 12.29 -3.77
CA MET A 102 -15.73 11.39 -3.61
C MET A 102 -16.60 11.37 -4.88
N GLU A 103 -16.85 12.51 -5.51
CA GLU A 103 -17.62 12.56 -6.76
C GLU A 103 -16.83 11.96 -7.94
N ALA A 104 -15.51 12.15 -7.99
CA ALA A 104 -14.66 11.49 -8.99
C ALA A 104 -14.70 9.97 -8.82
N ARG A 105 -14.54 9.48 -7.59
CA ARG A 105 -14.68 8.04 -7.29
C ARG A 105 -16.07 7.53 -7.66
N ARG A 106 -17.12 8.27 -7.31
CA ARG A 106 -18.50 7.95 -7.68
C ARG A 106 -18.67 7.87 -9.20
N THR A 107 -18.13 8.84 -9.94
CA THR A 107 -18.15 8.86 -11.41
C THR A 107 -17.44 7.64 -12.00
N ILE A 108 -16.26 7.30 -11.48
CA ILE A 108 -15.50 6.11 -11.90
C ILE A 108 -16.31 4.84 -11.63
N GLU A 109 -16.86 4.67 -10.43
CA GLU A 109 -17.62 3.48 -10.06
C GLU A 109 -18.90 3.32 -10.90
N LEU A 110 -19.60 4.43 -11.19
CA LEU A 110 -20.82 4.45 -12.02
C LEU A 110 -20.54 4.34 -13.53
N SER A 111 -19.29 4.46 -13.96
CA SER A 111 -18.93 4.29 -15.37
C SER A 111 -18.95 2.83 -15.84
N ASN A 112 -18.97 2.64 -17.15
CA ASN A 112 -18.88 1.32 -17.80
C ASN A 112 -17.46 0.72 -17.77
N ALA A 113 -16.46 1.45 -17.26
CA ALA A 113 -15.10 0.95 -17.11
C ALA A 113 -15.05 -0.27 -16.18
N ILE A 114 -14.10 -1.19 -16.43
CA ILE A 114 -13.70 -2.18 -15.42
C ILE A 114 -12.94 -1.44 -14.32
N LYS A 115 -13.31 -1.69 -13.07
CA LYS A 115 -12.59 -1.19 -11.90
C LYS A 115 -11.64 -2.26 -11.38
N ALA A 116 -10.45 -1.86 -10.95
CA ALA A 116 -9.42 -2.74 -10.42
C ALA A 116 -8.72 -2.09 -9.21
N PRO A 117 -9.23 -2.28 -7.97
CA PRO A 117 -10.48 -2.98 -7.61
C PRO A 117 -11.72 -2.09 -7.76
N SER A 118 -12.92 -2.69 -7.81
CA SER A 118 -14.18 -1.97 -7.57
C SER A 118 -14.31 -1.56 -6.10
N LEU A 119 -15.21 -0.63 -5.79
CA LEU A 119 -15.48 -0.22 -4.40
C LEU A 119 -15.88 -1.41 -3.51
N ALA A 120 -16.70 -2.33 -4.00
CA ALA A 120 -17.11 -3.51 -3.25
C ALA A 120 -15.90 -4.39 -2.88
N ILE A 121 -14.98 -4.60 -3.82
CA ILE A 121 -13.78 -5.40 -3.58
C ILE A 121 -12.83 -4.68 -2.62
N ALA A 122 -12.66 -3.36 -2.75
CA ALA A 122 -11.86 -2.57 -1.81
C ALA A 122 -12.41 -2.62 -0.37
N ILE A 123 -13.73 -2.65 -0.19
CA ILE A 123 -14.34 -2.79 1.15
C ILE A 123 -14.19 -4.22 1.68
N SER A 124 -14.25 -5.23 0.81
CA SER A 124 -14.09 -6.64 1.19
C SER A 124 -12.70 -6.97 1.73
N SER A 125 -11.67 -6.19 1.39
CA SER A 125 -10.31 -6.37 1.92
C SER A 125 -10.10 -5.71 3.28
N SER A 126 -11.12 -5.07 3.86
CA SER A 126 -11.00 -4.43 5.16
C SER A 126 -10.70 -5.44 6.27
N LYS A 127 -9.99 -4.98 7.30
CA LYS A 127 -9.68 -5.75 8.50
C LYS A 127 -10.95 -6.26 9.19
N LYS A 128 -12.02 -5.48 9.18
CA LYS A 128 -13.32 -5.93 9.70
C LYS A 128 -13.88 -7.13 8.94
N ILE A 129 -13.84 -7.14 7.60
CA ILE A 129 -14.30 -8.29 6.82
C ILE A 129 -13.41 -9.50 7.07
N GLN A 130 -12.08 -9.31 7.13
CA GLN A 130 -11.15 -10.37 7.51
C GLN A 130 -11.52 -11.01 8.88
N GLN A 131 -11.83 -10.18 9.88
CA GLN A 131 -12.29 -10.67 11.19
C GLN A 131 -13.62 -11.41 11.09
N LEU A 132 -14.60 -10.88 10.37
CA LEU A 132 -15.92 -11.50 10.25
C LEU A 132 -15.84 -12.89 9.58
N LEU A 133 -14.99 -13.07 8.58
CA LEU A 133 -14.78 -14.37 7.92
C LEU A 133 -14.29 -15.47 8.87
N THR A 134 -13.66 -15.12 9.99
CA THR A 134 -13.25 -16.10 11.01
C THR A 134 -14.41 -16.59 11.88
N THR A 135 -15.53 -15.86 11.92
CA THR A 135 -16.70 -16.21 12.73
C THR A 135 -17.30 -17.53 12.24
N PRO A 136 -17.65 -18.48 13.13
CA PRO A 136 -18.26 -19.74 12.75
C PRO A 136 -19.47 -19.54 11.81
N GLY A 137 -19.53 -20.31 10.73
CA GLY A 137 -20.61 -20.26 9.75
C GLY A 137 -20.54 -19.09 8.75
N THR A 138 -19.64 -18.11 8.91
CA THR A 138 -19.59 -16.95 8.00
C THR A 138 -18.88 -17.27 6.69
N LEU A 139 -17.78 -18.01 6.74
CA LEU A 139 -17.03 -18.40 5.54
C LEU A 139 -17.84 -19.35 4.65
N GLU A 140 -18.57 -20.28 5.26
CA GLU A 140 -19.41 -21.29 4.62
C GLU A 140 -20.51 -20.66 3.74
N ARG A 141 -20.95 -19.42 4.05
CA ARG A 141 -21.92 -18.67 3.23
C ARG A 141 -21.39 -18.37 1.82
N PHE A 142 -20.06 -18.33 1.64
CA PHE A 142 -19.41 -18.08 0.36
C PHE A 142 -18.98 -19.37 -0.36
N PHE A 143 -19.15 -20.53 0.29
CA PHE A 143 -18.84 -21.86 -0.24
C PHE A 143 -20.00 -22.81 0.06
N PRO A 144 -21.19 -22.58 -0.55
CA PRO A 144 -22.41 -23.30 -0.19
C PRO A 144 -22.41 -24.77 -0.62
N SER A 145 -21.51 -25.16 -1.54
CA SER A 145 -21.40 -26.54 -2.00
C SER A 145 -20.62 -27.40 -1.00
N ALA A 146 -21.19 -28.55 -0.64
CA ALA A 146 -20.51 -29.54 0.22
C ALA A 146 -19.18 -30.03 -0.36
N THR A 147 -19.01 -29.99 -1.69
CA THR A 147 -17.75 -30.34 -2.38
C THR A 147 -16.62 -29.36 -2.14
N GLU A 148 -16.89 -28.22 -1.49
CA GLU A 148 -15.89 -27.17 -1.20
C GLU A 148 -15.47 -27.14 0.27
N ALA A 149 -15.91 -28.13 1.07
CA ALA A 149 -15.57 -28.24 2.48
C ALA A 149 -14.04 -28.24 2.72
N ASP A 150 -13.28 -28.93 1.87
CA ASP A 150 -11.81 -28.97 1.96
C ASP A 150 -11.18 -27.61 1.70
N LYS A 151 -11.76 -26.79 0.81
CA LYS A 151 -11.30 -25.40 0.58
C LYS A 151 -11.57 -24.53 1.79
N VAL A 152 -12.76 -24.67 2.38
CA VAL A 152 -13.15 -23.95 3.61
C VAL A 152 -12.20 -24.31 4.75
N ALA A 153 -11.89 -25.61 4.90
CA ALA A 153 -10.93 -26.09 5.90
C ALA A 153 -9.53 -25.49 5.66
N ALA A 154 -9.01 -25.57 4.43
CA ALA A 154 -7.70 -25.00 4.07
C ALA A 154 -7.63 -23.48 4.31
N ILE A 155 -8.69 -22.72 3.99
CA ILE A 155 -8.74 -21.29 4.29
C ILE A 155 -8.73 -21.05 5.81
N ARG A 156 -9.53 -21.82 6.57
CA ARG A 156 -9.60 -21.69 8.04
C ARG A 156 -8.26 -21.98 8.72
N GLU A 157 -7.46 -22.91 8.19
CA GLU A 157 -6.11 -23.19 8.70
C GLU A 157 -5.16 -21.98 8.59
N THR A 158 -5.41 -21.06 7.67
CA THR A 158 -4.60 -19.83 7.53
C THR A 158 -4.99 -18.73 8.53
N PHE A 159 -6.13 -18.87 9.19
CA PHE A 159 -6.62 -17.85 10.11
C PHE A 159 -5.89 -17.88 11.44
N THR A 160 -5.62 -16.70 11.97
CA THR A 160 -5.18 -16.52 13.35
C THR A 160 -6.35 -16.02 14.20
N GLY A 161 -6.13 -15.84 15.50
CA GLY A 161 -7.12 -15.23 16.38
C GLY A 161 -7.50 -13.82 15.92
N LEU A 162 -8.77 -13.62 15.59
CA LEU A 162 -9.34 -12.34 15.15
C LEU A 162 -10.66 -12.09 15.88
N TRP A 163 -10.77 -10.94 16.56
CA TRP A 163 -11.91 -10.61 17.41
C TRP A 163 -12.45 -9.22 17.09
N GLY A 164 -13.78 -9.13 16.97
CA GLY A 164 -14.50 -7.86 16.97
C GLY A 164 -14.60 -7.28 18.38
N LEU A 165 -14.70 -5.95 18.48
CA LEU A 165 -14.76 -5.22 19.75
C LEU A 165 -16.08 -4.46 19.93
N GLU A 166 -17.01 -4.59 18.99
CA GLU A 166 -18.25 -3.81 18.92
C GLU A 166 -19.32 -4.23 19.94
N LYS A 167 -19.24 -5.46 20.45
CA LYS A 167 -20.24 -6.01 21.38
C LYS A 167 -19.87 -5.69 22.83
N SER A 168 -20.89 -5.63 23.68
CA SER A 168 -20.75 -5.50 25.15
C SER A 168 -21.07 -6.82 25.85
N ASP A 169 -20.71 -7.94 25.24
CA ASP A 169 -20.88 -9.26 25.86
C ASP A 169 -19.65 -9.66 26.67
N ASP A 170 -19.84 -10.59 27.60
CA ASP A 170 -18.80 -11.09 28.49
C ASP A 170 -17.56 -11.60 27.74
N GLN A 171 -17.74 -12.21 26.56
CA GLN A 171 -16.64 -12.73 25.78
C GLN A 171 -15.76 -11.60 25.23
N THR A 172 -16.39 -10.55 24.72
CA THR A 172 -15.71 -9.37 24.18
C THR A 172 -14.98 -8.61 25.29
N GLU A 173 -15.63 -8.36 26.41
CA GLU A 173 -15.01 -7.66 27.55
C GLU A 173 -13.86 -8.48 28.18
N ARG A 174 -13.98 -9.80 28.28
CA ARG A 174 -12.87 -10.67 28.72
C ARG A 174 -11.69 -10.59 27.75
N ARG A 175 -11.94 -10.57 26.44
CA ARG A 175 -10.88 -10.47 25.43
C ARG A 175 -10.19 -9.10 25.49
N ILE A 176 -10.94 -8.02 25.67
CA ILE A 176 -10.40 -6.67 25.86
C ILE A 176 -9.53 -6.62 27.12
N LYS A 177 -10.03 -7.15 28.24
CA LYS A 177 -9.28 -7.21 29.50
C LYS A 177 -7.96 -7.99 29.34
N ASP A 178 -8.02 -9.17 28.74
CA ASP A 178 -6.82 -9.98 28.47
C ASP A 178 -5.82 -9.24 27.56
N ALA A 179 -6.30 -8.49 26.56
CA ALA A 179 -5.44 -7.69 25.71
C ALA A 179 -4.80 -6.49 26.41
N ILE A 180 -5.47 -5.92 27.42
CA ILE A 180 -4.90 -4.85 28.27
C ILE A 180 -3.86 -5.42 29.23
N GLU A 181 -4.10 -6.61 29.79
CA GLU A 181 -3.19 -7.27 30.73
C GLU A 181 -1.98 -7.92 30.03
N ASN A 182 -2.18 -8.44 28.82
CA ASN A 182 -1.18 -9.16 28.04
C ASN A 182 -1.00 -8.57 26.62
N PRO A 183 -0.66 -7.28 26.47
CA PRO A 183 -0.68 -6.61 25.17
C PRO A 183 0.33 -7.16 24.15
N ALA A 184 1.40 -7.80 24.62
CA ALA A 184 2.40 -8.45 23.75
C ALA A 184 1.81 -9.60 22.91
N ASN A 185 0.66 -10.16 23.30
CA ASN A 185 0.00 -11.25 22.58
C ASN A 185 -0.89 -10.76 21.43
N TYR A 186 -1.06 -9.45 21.28
CA TYR A 186 -2.06 -8.87 20.39
C TYR A 186 -1.53 -7.72 19.54
N VAL A 187 -2.28 -7.42 18.48
CA VAL A 187 -2.17 -6.22 17.66
C VAL A 187 -3.58 -5.66 17.49
N LEU A 188 -3.76 -4.38 17.79
CA LEU A 188 -5.02 -3.69 17.59
C LEU A 188 -4.93 -2.94 16.26
N LYS A 189 -5.85 -3.24 15.35
CA LYS A 189 -5.82 -2.69 13.99
C LYS A 189 -7.06 -1.85 13.75
N SER A 190 -6.88 -0.62 13.31
CA SER A 190 -7.98 0.13 12.68
C SER A 190 -8.24 -0.41 11.27
N ASN A 191 -9.34 0.04 10.64
CA ASN A 191 -9.62 -0.26 9.22
C ASN A 191 -8.75 0.57 8.22
N GLY A 192 -7.64 1.15 8.67
CA GLY A 192 -6.66 1.81 7.79
C GLY A 192 -5.82 0.82 6.99
N GLU A 193 -5.37 1.26 5.81
CA GLU A 193 -4.50 0.51 4.88
C GLU A 193 -3.10 1.13 4.79
N CYS A 194 -2.18 0.45 4.09
CA CYS A 194 -0.82 0.94 3.78
C CYS A 194 0.17 1.10 4.96
N GLY A 195 -0.10 0.46 6.11
CA GLY A 195 0.81 0.43 7.27
C GLY A 195 0.70 1.65 8.18
N GLY A 196 1.33 1.59 9.36
CA GLY A 196 1.37 2.70 10.32
C GLY A 196 0.09 2.97 11.13
N ASN A 197 -0.95 2.15 10.95
CA ASN A 197 -2.27 2.31 11.57
C ASN A 197 -2.52 1.34 12.75
N ASN A 198 -1.54 0.50 13.08
CA ASN A 198 -1.68 -0.55 14.09
C ASN A 198 -1.12 -0.06 15.44
N PHE A 199 -1.76 -0.50 16.53
CA PHE A 199 -1.29 -0.29 17.89
C PHE A 199 -0.73 -1.60 18.44
N TYR A 200 0.41 -1.50 19.13
CA TYR A 200 1.14 -2.62 19.71
C TYR A 200 1.47 -2.34 21.17
N ASP A 201 1.66 -3.40 21.94
CA ASP A 201 2.27 -3.33 23.28
C ASP A 201 1.53 -2.29 24.17
N GLU A 202 2.22 -1.39 24.87
CA GLU A 202 1.52 -0.44 25.77
C GLU A 202 0.57 0.50 25.03
N ALA A 203 0.88 0.90 23.78
CA ALA A 203 -0.01 1.75 22.98
C ALA A 203 -1.33 1.05 22.64
N LEU A 204 -1.32 -0.28 22.49
CA LEU A 204 -2.54 -1.08 22.36
C LEU A 204 -3.37 -1.03 23.65
N ALA A 205 -2.71 -1.28 24.80
CA ALA A 205 -3.39 -1.31 26.09
C ALA A 205 -3.99 0.06 26.44
N GLU A 206 -3.23 1.14 26.25
CA GLU A 206 -3.69 2.51 26.46
C GLU A 206 -4.86 2.87 25.54
N LYS A 207 -4.78 2.51 24.25
CA LYS A 207 -5.88 2.73 23.30
C LYS A 207 -7.14 1.97 23.74
N LEU A 208 -7.04 0.72 24.19
CA LEU A 208 -8.20 -0.03 24.69
C LEU A 208 -8.79 0.55 25.99
N ARG A 209 -7.96 1.09 26.90
CA ARG A 209 -8.43 1.74 28.14
C ARG A 209 -9.18 3.05 27.89
N THR A 210 -8.76 3.80 26.87
CA THR A 210 -9.25 5.17 26.60
C THR A 210 -10.29 5.23 25.49
N MET A 211 -10.35 4.23 24.61
CA MET A 211 -11.25 4.21 23.46
C MET A 211 -12.73 4.17 23.89
N PRO A 212 -13.55 5.14 23.45
CA PRO A 212 -14.99 5.09 23.67
C PRO A 212 -15.60 3.86 23.01
N GLN A 213 -16.65 3.31 23.63
CA GLN A 213 -17.34 2.12 23.10
C GLN A 213 -17.80 2.30 21.65
N ALA A 214 -18.26 3.49 21.27
CA ALA A 214 -18.69 3.80 19.90
C ALA A 214 -17.57 3.69 18.86
N GLU A 215 -16.31 3.86 19.25
CA GLU A 215 -15.14 3.76 18.37
C GLU A 215 -14.67 2.30 18.22
N ARG A 216 -15.04 1.40 19.13
CA ARG A 216 -14.57 0.00 19.11
C ARG A 216 -14.89 -0.73 17.81
N ALA A 217 -16.00 -0.40 17.16
CA ALA A 217 -16.40 -0.99 15.88
C ALA A 217 -15.48 -0.66 14.70
N SER A 218 -14.65 0.40 14.80
CA SER A 218 -13.67 0.77 13.77
C SER A 218 -12.34 0.01 13.90
N HIS A 219 -12.21 -0.83 14.93
CA HIS A 219 -11.03 -1.62 15.22
C HIS A 219 -11.33 -3.12 15.29
N ILE A 220 -10.29 -3.91 15.08
CA ILE A 220 -10.27 -5.34 15.37
C ILE A 220 -9.07 -5.66 16.26
N LEU A 221 -9.21 -6.67 17.10
CA LEU A 221 -8.09 -7.25 17.83
C LEU A 221 -7.61 -8.50 17.08
N MET A 222 -6.32 -8.58 16.82
CA MET A 222 -5.68 -9.72 16.16
C MET A 222 -4.62 -10.31 17.08
N GLN A 223 -4.51 -11.63 17.10
CA GLN A 223 -3.40 -12.32 17.75
C GLN A 223 -2.08 -11.93 17.08
N LYS A 224 -1.08 -11.52 17.87
CA LYS A 224 0.26 -11.20 17.37
C LYS A 224 0.93 -12.50 16.93
N LEU A 225 1.27 -12.56 15.64
CA LEU A 225 2.04 -13.68 15.10
C LEU A 225 3.49 -13.56 15.55
N ILE A 226 4.13 -14.71 15.82
CA ILE A 226 5.54 -14.82 16.17
C ILE A 226 6.23 -15.64 15.07
N PRO A 227 6.70 -15.00 13.99
CA PRO A 227 7.35 -15.71 12.88
C PRO A 227 8.71 -16.30 13.30
N MET A 228 9.19 -17.27 12.53
CA MET A 228 10.55 -17.76 12.65
C MET A 228 11.55 -16.63 12.39
N ALA A 229 12.46 -16.41 13.33
CA ALA A 229 13.52 -15.44 13.17
C ALA A 229 14.77 -16.09 12.58
N THR A 230 15.37 -15.40 11.61
CA THR A 230 16.62 -15.80 10.96
C THR A 230 17.62 -14.66 11.03
N LYS A 231 18.88 -14.93 10.68
CA LYS A 231 19.89 -13.86 10.50
C LYS A 231 20.01 -13.55 9.01
N ASN A 232 19.99 -12.27 8.65
CA ASN A 232 20.20 -11.82 7.28
C ASN A 232 20.87 -10.44 7.24
N TYR A 233 21.41 -10.06 6.09
CA TYR A 233 21.99 -8.73 5.87
C TYR A 233 20.97 -7.81 5.22
N PHE A 234 20.79 -6.61 5.78
CA PHE A 234 20.05 -5.55 5.10
C PHE A 234 21.01 -4.71 4.27
N LEU A 235 20.65 -4.54 3.00
CA LEU A 235 21.30 -3.61 2.09
C LEU A 235 20.40 -2.40 1.95
N ARG A 236 20.91 -1.23 2.35
CA ARG A 236 20.23 0.05 2.17
C ARG A 236 21.18 1.03 1.48
N PRO A 237 20.69 1.92 0.60
CA PRO A 237 21.53 2.93 -0.02
C PRO A 237 22.33 3.70 1.02
N PHE A 238 23.62 3.93 0.76
CA PHE A 238 24.54 4.71 1.61
C PHE A 238 24.82 4.14 2.99
N HIS A 239 24.46 2.88 3.26
CA HIS A 239 24.75 2.19 4.51
C HIS A 239 25.52 0.91 4.25
N GLU A 240 26.49 0.62 5.13
CA GLU A 240 27.19 -0.67 5.10
C GLU A 240 26.22 -1.84 5.35
N PRO A 241 26.41 -2.99 4.70
CA PRO A 241 25.62 -4.19 4.95
C PRO A 241 25.64 -4.54 6.43
N LYS A 242 24.46 -4.58 7.06
CA LYS A 242 24.33 -4.88 8.48
C LYS A 242 23.69 -6.24 8.70
N LEU A 243 24.37 -7.12 9.43
CA LEU A 243 23.81 -8.38 9.90
C LEU A 243 22.77 -8.08 10.98
N ASN A 244 21.55 -8.56 10.76
CA ASN A 244 20.42 -8.37 11.68
C ASN A 244 19.72 -9.70 11.96
N VAL A 245 18.91 -9.72 13.02
CA VAL A 245 17.90 -10.76 13.23
C VAL A 245 16.60 -10.27 12.60
N VAL A 246 16.02 -11.09 11.72
CA VAL A 246 14.94 -10.67 10.84
C VAL A 246 13.80 -11.68 10.82
N VAL A 247 12.62 -11.22 10.40
CA VAL A 247 11.44 -12.04 10.18
C VAL A 247 10.84 -11.70 8.81
N GLY A 248 10.35 -12.73 8.12
CA GLY A 248 9.73 -12.61 6.80
C GLY A 248 8.21 -12.60 6.86
N GLU A 249 7.58 -11.89 5.92
CA GLU A 249 6.15 -11.86 5.64
C GLU A 249 5.94 -12.16 4.16
N LEU A 250 5.42 -13.36 3.87
CA LEU A 250 5.17 -13.82 2.51
C LEU A 250 3.81 -13.31 2.02
N GLY A 251 3.82 -12.54 0.94
CA GLY A 251 2.65 -12.22 0.14
C GLY A 251 2.57 -13.12 -1.09
N VAL A 252 1.39 -13.66 -1.37
CA VAL A 252 1.11 -14.45 -2.58
C VAL A 252 0.14 -13.64 -3.46
N ASN A 253 0.51 -13.44 -4.72
CA ASN A 253 -0.28 -12.62 -5.64
C ASN A 253 -1.30 -13.50 -6.38
N GLY A 254 -2.52 -12.99 -6.50
CA GLY A 254 -3.58 -13.61 -7.28
C GLY A 254 -4.28 -12.60 -8.18
N THR A 255 -4.68 -13.05 -9.37
CA THR A 255 -5.45 -12.27 -10.35
C THR A 255 -6.80 -12.94 -10.58
N LEU A 256 -7.88 -12.20 -10.31
CA LEU A 256 -9.26 -12.64 -10.52
C LEU A 256 -9.95 -11.68 -11.48
N LEU A 257 -10.47 -12.21 -12.60
CA LEU A 257 -11.39 -11.53 -13.50
C LEU A 257 -12.70 -12.31 -13.50
N GLY A 258 -13.77 -11.61 -13.12
CA GLY A 258 -15.11 -12.15 -13.05
C GLY A 258 -16.14 -11.08 -13.38
N ASN A 259 -17.36 -11.53 -13.68
CA ASN A 259 -18.53 -10.66 -13.77
C ASN A 259 -19.38 -10.85 -12.51
N LEU A 260 -19.56 -9.76 -11.76
CA LEU A 260 -20.32 -9.79 -10.51
C LEU A 260 -21.82 -10.03 -10.71
N HIS A 261 -22.38 -9.73 -11.89
CA HIS A 261 -23.81 -9.86 -12.14
C HIS A 261 -24.25 -11.30 -12.36
N ASP A 262 -23.50 -12.04 -13.18
CA ASP A 262 -23.78 -13.44 -13.50
C ASP A 262 -22.89 -14.42 -12.69
N GLN A 263 -21.98 -13.88 -11.88
CA GLN A 263 -21.02 -14.62 -11.05
C GLN A 263 -20.04 -15.49 -11.85
N SER A 264 -19.91 -15.25 -13.16
CA SER A 264 -18.96 -15.97 -13.99
C SER A 264 -17.52 -15.55 -13.68
N VAL A 265 -16.61 -16.51 -13.69
CA VAL A 265 -15.17 -16.30 -13.51
C VAL A 265 -14.48 -16.61 -14.83
N GLN A 266 -13.86 -15.60 -15.45
CA GLN A 266 -13.11 -15.76 -16.70
C GLN A 266 -11.62 -16.04 -16.46
N HIS A 267 -11.07 -15.55 -15.36
CA HIS A 267 -9.67 -15.75 -15.00
C HIS A 267 -9.53 -15.82 -13.49
N ASN A 268 -8.85 -16.84 -12.98
CA ASN A 268 -8.50 -16.95 -11.57
C ASN A 268 -7.17 -17.68 -11.48
N VAL A 269 -6.08 -16.93 -11.30
CA VAL A 269 -4.71 -17.46 -11.33
C VAL A 269 -3.92 -16.89 -10.17
N GLN A 270 -3.25 -17.76 -9.44
CA GLN A 270 -2.18 -17.36 -8.54
C GLN A 270 -0.90 -17.20 -9.38
N SER A 271 -0.27 -16.03 -9.33
CA SER A 271 0.95 -15.76 -10.12
C SER A 271 1.90 -14.85 -9.36
N GLY A 272 3.06 -15.40 -8.99
CA GLY A 272 4.11 -14.68 -8.29
C GLY A 272 3.87 -14.52 -6.78
N HIS A 273 4.87 -13.93 -6.14
CA HIS A 273 4.93 -13.72 -4.70
C HIS A 273 5.82 -12.51 -4.41
N LEU A 274 5.72 -11.97 -3.20
CA LEU A 274 6.59 -10.95 -2.65
C LEU A 274 6.93 -11.36 -1.22
N LEU A 275 8.20 -11.59 -0.92
CA LEU A 275 8.66 -11.70 0.45
C LEU A 275 9.12 -10.32 0.92
N ARG A 276 8.58 -9.88 2.06
CA ARG A 276 9.06 -8.69 2.76
C ARG A 276 9.73 -9.13 4.04
N THR A 277 10.87 -8.55 4.34
CA THR A 277 11.63 -8.89 5.55
C THR A 277 11.84 -7.63 6.38
N LYS A 278 11.68 -7.76 7.69
CA LYS A 278 11.87 -6.67 8.67
C LYS A 278 12.74 -7.14 9.83
N LEU A 279 13.26 -6.20 10.61
CA LEU A 279 13.92 -6.53 11.87
C LEU A 279 12.93 -7.26 12.78
N ARG A 280 13.42 -8.25 13.55
CA ARG A 280 12.57 -9.02 14.47
C ARG A 280 11.87 -8.12 15.48
N GLU A 281 12.54 -7.08 15.92
CA GLU A 281 12.09 -6.13 16.94
C GLU A 281 11.16 -5.06 16.36
N ALA A 282 11.03 -4.96 15.03
CA ALA A 282 10.21 -3.95 14.38
C ALA A 282 8.73 -4.37 14.36
N ASN A 283 7.87 -3.51 14.90
CA ASN A 283 6.42 -3.72 14.87
C ASN A 283 5.86 -3.57 13.44
N GLU A 284 6.28 -2.56 12.68
CA GLU A 284 5.88 -2.35 11.28
C GLU A 284 6.94 -2.87 10.28
N GLY A 285 6.50 -3.25 9.07
CA GLY A 285 7.35 -3.86 8.03
C GLY A 285 7.23 -3.23 6.65
N GLY A 286 6.69 -2.02 6.54
CA GLY A 286 6.53 -1.34 5.26
C GLY A 286 7.88 -0.98 4.63
N ILE A 287 8.06 -1.35 3.36
CA ILE A 287 9.25 -0.99 2.57
C ILE A 287 9.28 0.53 2.34
N SER A 288 8.16 1.12 1.92
CA SER A 288 8.06 2.55 1.58
C SER A 288 8.27 3.49 2.77
N VAL A 289 8.09 2.99 3.99
CA VAL A 289 8.36 3.73 5.24
C VAL A 289 9.75 3.40 5.84
N GLY A 290 10.58 2.65 5.12
CA GLY A 290 11.97 2.36 5.48
C GLY A 290 12.18 1.26 6.54
N THR A 291 11.11 0.65 7.05
CA THR A 291 11.18 -0.37 8.12
C THR A 291 11.49 -1.77 7.60
N GLY A 292 11.00 -2.11 6.41
CA GLY A 292 11.24 -3.39 5.73
C GLY A 292 12.23 -3.31 4.57
N VAL A 293 12.55 -4.47 3.99
CA VAL A 293 13.26 -4.66 2.72
C VAL A 293 12.52 -5.70 1.87
N GLY A 294 12.71 -5.65 0.55
CA GLY A 294 12.29 -6.74 -0.35
C GLY A 294 13.23 -7.93 -0.20
N ASP A 295 12.69 -9.14 -0.32
CA ASP A 295 13.41 -10.39 -0.10
C ASP A 295 12.90 -11.50 -1.06
N SER A 296 13.55 -12.66 -1.06
CA SER A 296 13.15 -13.85 -1.81
C SER A 296 13.09 -15.10 -0.91
N PRO A 297 12.12 -16.01 -1.13
CA PRO A 297 12.02 -17.22 -0.32
C PRO A 297 13.10 -18.24 -0.70
N TYR A 298 13.81 -18.76 0.30
CA TYR A 298 14.62 -19.97 0.17
C TYR A 298 13.82 -21.16 0.71
N LEU A 299 13.46 -22.10 -0.17
CA LEU A 299 12.66 -23.27 0.18
C LEU A 299 13.57 -24.38 0.71
N PHE A 300 13.20 -25.01 1.83
CA PHE A 300 13.94 -26.07 2.49
C PHE A 300 13.01 -27.17 3.00
#